data_AF-A0A4R0UM45-F1
#
_entry.id   AF-A0A4R0UM45-F1
#
_cell.length_a   1.000
_cell.length_b   1.000
_cell.length_c   1.000
_cell.angle_alpha   90.00
_cell.angle_beta   90.00
_cell.angle_gamma   90.00
#
_symmetry.space_group_name_H-M   'P 1'
#
loop_
_entity.id
_entity.type
_entity.pdbx_description
1 polymer ?
#
loop_
_entity_poly.entity_id
_entity_poly.type
_entity_poly.pdbx_seq_one_letter_code
_entity_poly.pdbx_strand_id
1 'polypeptide(L)'
;MHANTIETTANQQGWTLHTGFAGGQWLETSSPAGEDLIIDVPSGRPIPETVHEHAEQFDPDEHVRALVRSPMKGQPGTIAELLEDAKAIQTMLDRLDAALSAPPDDDPHWEQWTAEALDEMLDDVAHKASSLAQTVLWHHHAANHGIETPENTRRQCLDTLDDLRDLMNRDASRHPLT
;
A
#
# COMPACT_ATOMS: atom_id res chain seq x y z
N MET A 1 17.01 -2.73 15.56
CA MET A 1 16.75 -3.96 14.79
C MET A 1 15.87 -3.52 13.64
N HIS A 2 16.42 -3.41 12.43
CA HIS A 2 15.63 -3.08 11.25
C HIS A 2 14.82 -4.32 10.90
N ALA A 3 13.50 -4.28 11.07
CA ALA A 3 12.64 -5.29 10.48
C ALA A 3 12.87 -5.26 8.97
N ASN A 4 13.04 -6.44 8.36
CA ASN A 4 13.18 -6.54 6.91
C ASN A 4 11.90 -5.97 6.29
N THR A 5 11.98 -4.93 5.45
CA THR A 5 10.81 -4.24 4.86
C THR A 5 9.80 -5.24 4.28
N ILE A 6 10.29 -6.30 3.63
CA ILE A 6 9.46 -7.37 3.05
C ILE A 6 8.65 -8.13 4.11
N GLU A 7 9.27 -8.46 5.25
CA GLU A 7 8.61 -9.17 6.35
C GLU A 7 7.51 -8.29 6.98
N THR A 8 7.78 -7.00 7.15
CA THR A 8 6.78 -6.05 7.65
C THR A 8 5.60 -5.91 6.69
N THR A 9 5.86 -5.71 5.39
CA THR A 9 4.82 -5.61 4.37
C THR A 9 3.98 -6.88 4.28
N ALA A 10 4.60 -8.06 4.29
CA ALA A 10 3.89 -9.33 4.31
C ALA A 10 2.97 -9.45 5.53
N ASN A 11 3.47 -9.17 6.73
CA ASN A 11 2.70 -9.25 7.97
C ASN A 11 1.49 -8.30 7.97
N GLN A 12 1.61 -7.09 7.42
CA GLN A 12 0.49 -6.15 7.28
C GLN A 12 -0.62 -6.67 6.36
N GLN A 13 -0.28 -7.48 5.36
CA GLN A 13 -1.24 -8.15 4.49
C GLN A 13 -1.74 -9.48 5.06
N GLY A 14 -1.34 -9.86 6.28
CA GLY A 14 -1.73 -11.11 6.92
C GLY A 14 -0.94 -12.34 6.48
N TRP A 15 0.24 -12.14 5.87
CA TRP A 15 1.15 -13.19 5.46
C TRP A 15 2.34 -13.26 6.41
N THR A 16 2.77 -14.48 6.75
CA THR A 16 3.94 -14.69 7.61
C THR A 16 5.11 -15.16 6.74
N LEU A 17 6.25 -14.46 6.81
CA LEU A 17 7.48 -14.88 6.16
C LEU A 17 8.26 -15.81 7.09
N HIS A 18 8.54 -17.02 6.61
CA HIS A 18 9.35 -17.99 7.32
C HIS A 18 10.70 -18.17 6.63
N THR A 19 11.72 -18.48 7.43
CA THR A 19 13.07 -18.81 6.94
C THR A 19 13.51 -20.14 7.54
N GLY A 20 13.76 -21.12 6.68
CA GLY A 20 14.15 -22.47 7.06
C GLY A 20 15.64 -22.66 7.26
N PHE A 21 16.02 -23.81 7.82
CA PHE A 21 17.40 -24.25 7.89
C PHE A 21 17.93 -24.48 6.47
N ALA A 22 19.01 -23.79 6.08
CA ALA A 22 19.56 -23.64 4.72
C ALA A 22 19.08 -22.44 3.89
N GLY A 23 18.32 -21.51 4.48
CA GLY A 23 17.99 -20.23 3.82
C GLY A 23 16.92 -20.33 2.74
N GLY A 24 16.15 -21.43 2.74
CA GLY A 24 14.87 -21.47 2.04
C GLY A 24 13.88 -20.54 2.74
N GLN A 25 13.09 -19.80 1.97
CA GLN A 25 12.08 -18.88 2.49
C GLN A 25 10.72 -19.27 1.93
N TRP A 26 9.65 -19.10 2.71
CA TRP A 26 8.29 -19.28 2.23
C TRP A 26 7.36 -18.29 2.92
N LEU A 27 6.30 -17.92 2.21
CA LEU A 27 5.20 -17.11 2.74
C LEU A 27 4.03 -18.04 3.04
N GLU A 28 3.42 -17.86 4.20
CA GLU A 28 2.29 -18.67 4.66
C GLU A 28 1.12 -17.77 5.12
N THR A 29 -0.09 -18.16 4.77
CA THR A 29 -1.34 -17.60 5.31
C THR A 29 -2.47 -18.62 5.19
N SER A 30 -3.67 -18.26 5.67
CA SER A 30 -4.87 -19.08 5.49
C SER A 30 -5.94 -18.29 4.72
N SER A 31 -6.64 -18.96 3.81
CA SER A 31 -7.79 -18.41 3.10
C SER A 31 -8.96 -18.13 4.05
N PRO A 32 -9.96 -17.32 3.65
CA PRO A 32 -11.16 -17.09 4.44
C PRO A 32 -11.94 -18.38 4.79
N ALA A 33 -11.90 -19.39 3.93
CA ALA A 33 -12.50 -20.69 4.24
C ALA A 33 -11.59 -21.60 5.08
N GLY A 34 -10.31 -21.23 5.27
CA GLY A 34 -9.34 -21.99 6.06
C GLY A 34 -8.47 -22.95 5.24
N GLU A 35 -8.32 -22.72 3.93
CA GLU A 35 -7.29 -23.36 3.11
C GLU A 35 -5.91 -22.78 3.47
N ASP A 36 -4.93 -23.62 3.76
CA ASP A 36 -3.57 -23.17 4.03
C ASP A 36 -2.85 -22.85 2.71
N LEU A 37 -2.36 -21.62 2.56
CA LEU A 37 -1.66 -21.14 1.38
C LEU A 37 -0.17 -21.01 1.69
N ILE A 38 0.67 -21.63 0.86
CA ILE A 38 2.13 -21.59 0.99
C ILE A 38 2.75 -21.21 -0.36
N ILE A 39 3.57 -20.17 -0.36
CA ILE A 39 4.38 -19.75 -1.51
C ILE A 39 5.85 -20.03 -1.17
N ASP A 40 6.41 -21.08 -1.77
CA ASP A 40 7.82 -21.39 -1.65
C ASP A 40 8.66 -20.41 -2.49
N VAL A 41 9.63 -19.76 -1.85
CA VAL A 41 10.58 -18.85 -2.52
C VAL A 41 11.89 -19.59 -2.75
N PRO A 42 12.26 -19.89 -4.01
CA PRO A 42 13.51 -20.56 -4.32
C PRO A 42 14.71 -19.74 -3.84
N SER A 43 15.72 -20.42 -3.29
CA SER A 43 16.93 -19.76 -2.80
C SER A 43 17.59 -18.91 -3.88
N GLY A 44 17.82 -17.62 -3.56
CA GLY A 44 18.44 -16.66 -4.47
C GLY A 44 17.47 -15.92 -5.41
N ARG A 45 16.17 -16.22 -5.34
CA ARG A 45 15.14 -15.40 -6.01
C ARG A 45 14.62 -14.28 -5.10
N PRO A 46 14.32 -13.08 -5.66
CA PRO A 46 13.60 -12.06 -4.94
C PRO A 46 12.18 -12.53 -4.55
N ILE A 47 11.76 -12.23 -3.31
CA ILE A 47 10.41 -12.53 -2.83
C ILE A 47 9.33 -11.85 -3.68
N PRO A 48 9.43 -10.54 -4.02
CA PRO A 48 8.39 -9.87 -4.81
C PRO A 48 8.17 -10.51 -6.19
N GLU A 49 9.24 -10.92 -6.88
CA GLU A 49 9.15 -11.58 -8.19
C GLU A 49 8.43 -12.94 -8.09
N THR A 50 8.74 -13.73 -7.06
CA THR A 50 8.07 -15.03 -6.83
C THR A 50 6.58 -14.86 -6.53
N VAL A 51 6.21 -13.84 -5.76
CA VAL A 51 4.82 -13.53 -5.43
C VAL A 51 4.06 -13.05 -6.67
N HIS A 52 4.66 -12.16 -7.46
CA HIS A 52 4.09 -11.68 -8.72
C HIS A 52 3.81 -12.84 -9.68
N GLU A 53 4.79 -13.74 -9.87
CA GLU A 53 4.62 -14.94 -10.70
C GLU A 53 3.47 -15.83 -10.19
N HIS A 54 3.32 -16.00 -8.87
CA HIS A 54 2.21 -16.77 -8.29
C HIS A 54 0.85 -16.10 -8.51
N ALA A 55 0.76 -14.78 -8.34
CA ALA A 55 -0.46 -14.02 -8.55
C ALA A 55 -0.91 -14.07 -10.01
N GLU A 56 0.01 -13.95 -10.98
CA GLU A 56 -0.30 -14.03 -12.41
C GLU A 56 -0.70 -15.45 -12.86
N GLN A 57 -0.13 -16.48 -12.25
CA GLN A 57 -0.38 -17.88 -12.63
C GLN A 57 -1.60 -18.49 -11.94
N PHE A 58 -2.08 -17.89 -10.85
CA PHE A 58 -3.26 -18.41 -10.15
C PHE A 58 -4.51 -18.23 -11.01
N ASP A 59 -5.25 -19.33 -11.21
CA ASP A 59 -6.56 -19.32 -11.87
C ASP A 59 -7.59 -19.91 -10.90
N PRO A 60 -8.56 -19.11 -10.41
CA PRO A 60 -9.60 -19.59 -9.52
C PRO A 60 -10.39 -20.80 -10.08
N ASP A 61 -10.67 -20.84 -11.38
CA ASP A 61 -11.42 -21.93 -11.99
C ASP A 61 -10.59 -23.22 -12.07
N GLU A 62 -9.29 -23.10 -12.33
CA GLU A 62 -8.37 -24.24 -12.31
C GLU A 62 -8.16 -24.77 -10.88
N HIS A 63 -8.00 -23.87 -9.91
CA HIS A 63 -7.85 -24.19 -8.49
C HIS A 63 -9.06 -24.98 -7.97
N VAL A 64 -10.28 -24.50 -8.23
CA VAL A 64 -11.51 -25.23 -7.88
C VAL A 64 -11.55 -26.60 -8.56
N ARG A 65 -11.17 -26.69 -9.84
CA ARG A 65 -11.14 -27.96 -10.57
C ARG A 65 -10.16 -28.95 -9.95
N ALA A 66 -9.03 -28.48 -9.44
CA ALA A 66 -8.05 -29.29 -8.73
C ALA A 66 -8.59 -29.78 -7.38
N LEU A 67 -9.18 -28.91 -6.57
CA LEU A 67 -9.76 -29.27 -5.26
C LEU A 67 -10.95 -30.24 -5.36
N VAL A 68 -11.77 -30.12 -6.41
CA VAL A 68 -12.86 -31.09 -6.68
C VAL A 68 -12.29 -32.48 -7.01
N ARG A 69 -11.13 -32.56 -7.68
CA ARG A 69 -10.46 -33.83 -7.99
C ARG A 69 -9.69 -34.40 -6.80
N SER A 70 -9.15 -33.55 -5.94
CA SER A 70 -8.33 -33.95 -4.79
C SER A 70 -8.61 -33.01 -3.61
N PRO A 71 -9.61 -33.36 -2.79
CA PRO A 71 -9.99 -32.56 -1.63
C PRO A 71 -8.84 -32.39 -0.63
N MET A 72 -8.65 -31.17 -0.15
CA MET A 72 -7.69 -30.79 0.87
C MET A 72 -8.37 -30.55 2.23
N LYS A 73 -7.57 -30.53 3.29
CA LYS A 73 -8.05 -30.29 4.65
C LYS A 73 -8.41 -28.80 4.78
N GLY A 74 -9.55 -28.50 5.40
CA GLY A 74 -9.99 -27.11 5.62
C GLY A 74 -10.81 -26.52 4.46
N GLN A 75 -10.96 -27.23 3.34
CA GLN A 75 -11.71 -26.71 2.20
C GLN A 75 -13.24 -26.66 2.45
N PRO A 76 -13.96 -25.72 1.81
CA PRO A 76 -15.41 -25.67 1.82
C PRO A 76 -16.11 -26.94 1.29
N GLY A 77 -17.36 -27.14 1.72
CA GLY A 77 -18.15 -28.33 1.38
C GLY A 77 -18.86 -28.26 0.02
N THR A 78 -19.03 -27.07 -0.54
CA THR A 78 -19.77 -26.86 -1.79
C THR A 78 -18.94 -26.21 -2.89
N ILE A 79 -19.29 -26.46 -4.15
CA ILE A 79 -18.61 -25.85 -5.32
C ILE A 79 -18.73 -24.32 -5.32
N ALA A 80 -19.85 -23.78 -4.86
CA ALA A 80 -20.06 -22.33 -4.79
C ALA A 80 -19.08 -21.69 -3.79
N GLU A 81 -18.96 -22.27 -2.59
CA GLU A 81 -18.02 -21.78 -1.58
C GLU A 81 -16.56 -21.97 -2.02
N LEU A 82 -16.23 -23.07 -2.69
CA LEU A 82 -14.88 -23.29 -3.26
C LEU A 82 -14.52 -22.20 -4.27
N LEU A 83 -15.45 -21.81 -5.13
CA LEU A 83 -15.22 -20.75 -6.12
C LEU A 83 -15.11 -19.37 -5.47
N GLU A 84 -15.92 -19.10 -4.45
CA GLU A 84 -15.81 -17.85 -3.68
C GLU A 84 -14.48 -17.76 -2.93
N ASP A 85 -14.03 -18.86 -2.31
CA ASP A 85 -12.74 -18.91 -1.63
C ASP A 85 -11.58 -18.75 -2.62
N ALA A 86 -11.61 -19.44 -3.76
CA ALA A 86 -10.59 -19.29 -4.81
C ALA A 86 -10.48 -17.84 -5.32
N LYS A 87 -11.60 -17.13 -5.47
CA LYS A 87 -11.59 -15.69 -5.83
C LYS A 87 -11.02 -14.82 -4.71
N ALA A 88 -11.30 -15.17 -3.45
CA ALA A 88 -10.74 -14.47 -2.31
C ALA A 88 -9.21 -14.69 -2.22
N ILE A 89 -8.74 -15.91 -2.50
CA ILE A 89 -7.31 -16.25 -2.59
C ILE A 89 -6.62 -15.40 -3.66
N GLN A 90 -7.16 -15.33 -4.88
CA GLN A 90 -6.63 -14.44 -5.93
C GLN A 90 -6.53 -13.00 -5.42
N THR A 91 -7.58 -12.49 -4.79
CA THR A 91 -7.59 -11.12 -4.26
C THR A 91 -6.52 -10.92 -3.18
N MET A 92 -6.24 -11.93 -2.35
CA MET A 92 -5.17 -11.87 -1.35
C MET A 92 -3.78 -11.87 -2.01
N LEU A 93 -3.58 -12.66 -3.06
CA LEU A 93 -2.34 -12.69 -3.84
C LEU A 93 -2.09 -11.36 -4.54
N ASP A 94 -3.09 -10.81 -5.23
CA ASP A 94 -3.00 -9.52 -5.93
C ASP A 94 -2.66 -8.38 -4.96
N ARG A 95 -3.24 -8.40 -3.75
CA ARG A 95 -2.94 -7.42 -2.71
C ARG A 95 -1.53 -7.55 -2.18
N LEU A 96 -1.04 -8.77 -1.99
CA LEU A 96 0.34 -9.00 -1.54
C LEU A 96 1.33 -8.56 -2.62
N ASP A 97 1.09 -8.92 -3.88
CA ASP A 97 1.91 -8.48 -5.01
C ASP A 97 1.96 -6.95 -5.11
N ALA A 98 0.80 -6.29 -5.10
CA ALA A 98 0.74 -4.83 -5.15
C ALA A 98 1.47 -4.17 -3.97
N ALA A 99 1.38 -4.73 -2.76
CA ALA A 99 2.06 -4.20 -1.59
C ALA A 99 3.59 -4.39 -1.64
N LEU A 100 4.07 -5.51 -2.19
CA LEU A 100 5.50 -5.79 -2.35
C LEU A 100 6.12 -5.08 -3.55
N SER A 101 5.32 -4.79 -4.58
CA SER A 101 5.70 -4.05 -5.78
C SER A 101 5.56 -2.53 -5.61
N ALA A 102 4.81 -2.07 -4.61
CA ALA A 102 4.80 -0.67 -4.24
C ALA A 102 6.22 -0.22 -3.86
N PRO A 103 6.63 1.00 -4.23
CA PRO A 103 7.82 1.58 -3.63
C PRO A 103 7.69 1.50 -2.11
N PRO A 104 8.80 1.31 -1.36
CA PRO A 104 8.74 1.30 0.09
C PRO A 104 7.92 2.51 0.53
N ASP A 105 6.94 2.29 1.41
CA ASP A 105 6.09 3.36 1.95
C ASP A 105 7.02 4.53 2.29
N ASP A 106 6.92 5.64 1.56
CA ASP A 106 7.57 6.91 1.85
C ASP A 106 6.89 7.52 3.09
N ASP A 107 6.61 6.70 4.10
CA ASP A 107 6.24 7.18 5.41
C ASP A 107 7.49 7.90 5.92
N PRO A 108 7.43 9.24 6.09
CA PRO A 108 8.60 9.98 6.52
C PRO A 108 9.09 9.33 7.81
N HIS A 109 10.37 8.98 7.90
CA HIS A 109 10.92 8.54 9.17
C HIS A 109 11.25 9.77 10.02
N TRP A 110 10.22 10.51 10.46
CA TRP A 110 10.31 11.77 11.24
C TRP A 110 11.21 11.61 12.48
N GLU A 111 11.28 10.39 13.04
CA GLU A 111 12.14 10.04 14.18
C GLU A 111 13.64 10.22 13.88
N GLN A 112 14.01 10.26 12.60
CA GLN A 112 15.37 10.46 12.11
C GLN A 112 15.63 11.93 11.76
N TRP A 113 14.69 12.84 11.96
CA TRP A 113 14.91 14.25 11.63
C TRP A 113 15.47 15.02 12.82
N THR A 114 16.26 16.05 12.52
CA THR A 114 16.67 17.01 13.54
C THR A 114 15.48 17.89 13.95
N ALA A 115 15.52 18.45 15.16
CA ALA A 115 14.49 19.39 15.61
C ALA A 115 14.36 20.60 14.68
N GLU A 116 15.49 21.08 14.12
CA GLU A 116 15.52 22.19 13.16
C GLU A 116 14.80 21.84 11.85
N ALA A 117 14.99 20.62 11.32
CA ALA A 117 14.29 20.18 10.11
C ALA A 117 12.78 20.00 10.33
N LEU A 118 12.39 19.52 11.52
CA LEU A 118 10.98 19.44 11.89
C LEU A 118 10.35 20.83 12.03
N ASP A 119 11.05 21.78 12.65
CA ASP A 119 10.58 23.16 12.80
C ASP A 119 10.43 23.85 11.42
N GLU A 120 11.40 23.67 10.51
CA GLU A 120 11.32 24.21 9.14
C GLU A 120 10.14 23.64 8.35
N MET A 121 9.92 22.32 8.42
CA MET A 121 8.76 21.68 7.79
C MET A 121 7.44 22.19 8.39
N LEU A 122 7.35 22.37 9.71
CA LEU A 122 6.16 22.91 10.36
C LEU A 122 5.87 24.35 9.91
N ASP A 123 6.91 25.17 9.74
CA ASP A 123 6.79 26.54 9.22
C ASP A 123 6.29 26.56 7.76
N ASP A 124 6.83 25.68 6.90
CA ASP A 124 6.41 25.54 5.51
C ASP A 124 4.94 25.07 5.40
N VAL A 125 4.54 24.09 6.21
CA VAL A 125 3.15 23.62 6.30
C VAL A 125 2.23 24.74 6.78
N ALA A 126 2.61 25.48 7.82
CA ALA A 126 1.84 26.60 8.35
C ALA A 126 1.67 27.71 7.28
N HIS A 127 2.72 27.99 6.52
CA HIS A 127 2.68 28.98 5.45
C HIS A 127 1.75 28.56 4.30
N LYS A 128 1.84 27.31 3.83
CA LYS A 128 0.99 26.81 2.74
C LYS A 128 -0.47 26.66 3.17
N ALA A 129 -0.74 26.18 4.38
CA ALA A 129 -2.10 26.12 4.92
C ALA A 129 -2.74 27.51 5.06
N SER A 130 -1.96 28.51 5.51
CA SER A 130 -2.43 29.90 5.58
C SER A 130 -2.75 30.47 4.20
N SER A 131 -1.91 30.16 3.20
CA SER A 131 -2.13 30.58 1.81
C SER A 131 -3.42 29.97 1.24
N LEU A 132 -3.67 28.67 1.48
CA LEU A 132 -4.91 28.01 1.07
C LEU A 132 -6.15 28.62 1.73
N ALA A 133 -6.08 28.93 3.03
CA ALA A 133 -7.18 29.58 3.74
C ALA A 133 -7.51 30.95 3.13
N GLN A 134 -6.49 31.73 2.75
CA GLN A 134 -6.66 33.02 2.10
C GLN A 134 -7.29 32.89 0.70
N THR A 135 -6.86 31.92 -0.12
CA THR A 135 -7.43 31.71 -1.46
C THR A 135 -8.89 31.26 -1.39
N VAL A 136 -9.24 30.41 -0.42
CA VAL A 136 -10.64 29.98 -0.19
C VAL A 136 -11.49 31.16 0.27
N LEU A 137 -10.99 31.99 1.18
CA LEU A 137 -11.70 33.19 1.63
C LEU A 137 -11.92 34.17 0.48
N TRP A 138 -10.90 34.35 -0.38
CA TRP A 138 -10.99 35.15 -1.59
C TRP A 138 -12.05 34.60 -2.55
N HIS A 139 -12.09 33.29 -2.79
CA HIS A 139 -13.11 32.65 -3.61
C HIS A 139 -14.53 32.99 -3.13
N HIS A 140 -14.79 32.84 -1.83
CA HIS A 140 -16.09 33.18 -1.26
C HIS A 140 -16.44 34.66 -1.41
N HIS A 141 -15.47 35.55 -1.17
CA HIS A 141 -15.67 36.98 -1.34
C HIS A 141 -15.96 37.34 -2.80
N ALA A 142 -15.16 36.85 -3.74
CA ALA A 142 -15.33 37.10 -5.17
C ALA A 142 -16.67 36.58 -5.69
N ALA A 143 -17.09 35.40 -5.24
CA ALA A 143 -18.39 34.82 -5.60
C ALA A 143 -19.57 35.64 -5.03
N ASN A 144 -19.48 36.08 -3.77
CA ASN A 144 -20.55 36.86 -3.12
C ASN A 144 -20.71 38.27 -3.70
N HIS A 145 -19.63 38.85 -4.23
CA HIS A 145 -19.62 40.22 -4.75
C HIS A 145 -19.54 40.30 -6.28
N GLY A 146 -19.50 39.16 -6.98
CA GLY A 146 -19.42 39.12 -8.46
C GLY A 146 -18.16 39.76 -9.03
N ILE A 147 -17.04 39.73 -8.29
CA ILE A 147 -15.80 40.44 -8.63
C ILE A 147 -15.03 39.68 -9.73
N GLU A 148 -15.09 38.35 -9.74
CA GLU A 148 -14.43 37.50 -10.71
C GLU A 148 -15.28 36.25 -11.00
N THR A 149 -15.03 35.60 -12.15
CA THR A 149 -15.63 34.30 -12.45
C THR A 149 -15.24 33.25 -11.40
N PRO A 150 -16.20 32.48 -10.86
CA PRO A 150 -15.92 31.43 -9.87
C PRO A 150 -14.93 30.36 -10.33
N GLU A 151 -14.76 30.17 -11.64
CA GLU A 151 -13.85 29.19 -12.23
C GLU A 151 -12.37 29.53 -11.99
N ASN A 152 -11.98 30.80 -12.13
CA ASN A 152 -10.60 31.24 -11.89
C ASN A 152 -10.20 31.11 -10.42
N THR A 153 -11.08 31.56 -9.52
CA THR A 153 -10.81 31.50 -8.08
C THR A 153 -10.82 30.06 -7.56
N ARG A 154 -11.65 29.17 -8.13
CA ARG A 154 -11.57 27.71 -7.83
C ARG A 154 -10.26 27.11 -8.31
N ARG A 155 -9.79 27.45 -9.51
CA ARG A 155 -8.51 26.95 -10.02
C ARG A 155 -7.36 27.35 -9.08
N GLN A 156 -7.31 28.60 -8.63
CA GLN A 156 -6.31 29.05 -7.66
C GLN A 156 -6.35 28.26 -6.33
N CYS A 157 -7.54 27.94 -5.82
CA CYS A 157 -7.66 27.09 -4.64
C CYS A 157 -7.12 25.67 -4.88
N LEU A 158 -7.41 25.10 -6.05
CA LEU A 158 -6.93 23.75 -6.41
C LEU A 158 -5.40 23.73 -6.60
N ASP A 159 -4.84 24.73 -7.27
CA ASP A 159 -3.38 24.86 -7.45
C ASP A 159 -2.68 24.97 -6.09
N THR A 160 -3.23 25.75 -5.15
CA THR A 160 -2.65 25.90 -3.80
C THR A 160 -2.77 24.62 -2.96
N LEU A 161 -3.82 23.82 -3.21
CA LEU A 161 -4.02 22.53 -2.56
C LEU A 161 -3.07 21.46 -3.11
N ASP A 162 -2.82 21.46 -4.41
CA ASP A 162 -1.80 20.61 -5.04
C ASP A 162 -0.39 20.95 -4.52
N ASP A 163 -0.07 22.24 -4.40
CA ASP A 163 1.18 22.73 -3.79
C ASP A 163 1.40 22.21 -2.35
N LEU A 164 0.35 22.19 -1.52
CA LEU A 164 0.40 21.69 -0.16
C LEU A 164 0.60 20.16 -0.14
N ARG A 165 -0.09 19.44 -1.04
CA ARG A 165 0.09 17.99 -1.18
C ARG A 165 1.51 17.66 -1.60
N ASP A 166 2.05 18.38 -2.57
CA ASP A 166 3.42 18.15 -3.06
C ASP A 166 4.45 18.47 -1.99
N LEU A 167 4.24 19.50 -1.16
CA LEU A 167 5.08 19.78 0.01
C LEU A 167 5.10 18.57 0.96
N MET A 168 3.92 18.10 1.37
CA MET A 168 3.79 16.96 2.29
C MET A 168 4.43 15.68 1.74
N ASN A 169 4.37 15.46 0.43
CA ASN A 169 4.97 14.29 -0.22
C ASN A 169 6.50 14.41 -0.37
N ARG A 170 7.05 15.61 -0.59
CA ARG A 170 8.50 15.80 -0.77
C ARG A 170 9.29 15.74 0.53
N ASP A 171 8.71 16.24 1.62
CA ASP A 171 9.45 16.31 2.87
C ASP A 171 9.72 14.90 3.42
N ALA A 172 8.92 13.90 3.07
CA ALA A 172 9.19 12.47 3.31
C ALA A 172 10.62 12.00 2.99
N SER A 173 11.30 12.67 2.04
CA SER A 173 12.58 12.22 1.48
C SER A 173 13.81 13.04 1.91
N ARG A 174 13.67 14.12 2.71
CA ARG A 174 14.68 15.20 2.73
C ARG A 174 15.85 15.09 3.70
N HIS A 175 15.76 14.41 4.85
CA HIS A 175 16.85 14.46 5.84
C HIS A 175 17.07 13.16 6.62
N PRO A 176 17.77 12.15 6.06
CA PRO A 176 18.37 11.10 6.86
C PRO A 176 19.55 11.65 7.67
N LEU A 177 19.66 11.24 8.95
CA LEU A 177 20.79 11.58 9.84
C LEU A 177 22.11 11.17 9.17
N THR A 178 22.98 12.15 8.88
CA THR A 178 24.43 11.92 8.75
C THR A 178 25.11 12.00 10.11
#